data_AF-S0EL33-F1
#
_entry.id   AF-S0EL33-F1
#
_cell.length_a   1.000
_cell.length_b   1.000
_cell.length_c   1.000
_cell.angle_alpha   90.00
_cell.angle_beta   90.00
_cell.angle_gamma   90.00
#
_symmetry.space_group_name_H-M   'P 1'
#
loop_
_entity.id
_entity.type
_entity.pdbx_description
1 polymer ?
#
loop_
_entity_poly.entity_id
_entity_poly.type
_entity_poly.pdbx_seq_one_letter_code
_entity_poly.pdbx_strand_id
1 'polypeptide(L)'
;MLAQTIFSILAIATTGLAAPVEPRSDDYFTPAEIHTYNINNGAIYDTDEGRVTKAPTNGGNDITTLLTFKYPEAARGKKCQFAFYLAPGENVIGSKKLDLYSSLAPAPGPRAGWGPGNQRNVHLGRMDVKVGGFATWEATYGPYMTQKTDCKKPGTVEGLELVGVYDLDAIYWNPAKSGPRIVIS
;
A
#
# COMPACT_ATOMS: atom_id res chain seq x y z
N MET A 1 -26.79 -61.71 -50.02
CA MET A 1 -26.36 -60.30 -49.90
C MET A 1 -27.13 -59.67 -48.75
N LEU A 2 -26.49 -59.52 -47.58
CA LEU A 2 -27.02 -58.70 -46.48
C LEU A 2 -25.85 -57.82 -45.98
N ALA A 3 -25.92 -56.53 -46.26
CA ALA A 3 -24.99 -55.55 -45.73
C ALA A 3 -25.52 -55.05 -44.38
N GLN A 4 -24.77 -55.30 -43.30
CA GLN A 4 -25.02 -54.70 -42.00
C GLN A 4 -24.32 -53.34 -41.93
N THR A 5 -25.10 -52.27 -41.81
CA THR A 5 -24.61 -50.90 -41.62
C THR A 5 -24.51 -50.60 -40.12
N ILE A 6 -23.31 -50.38 -39.61
CA ILE A 6 -23.04 -49.96 -38.22
C ILE A 6 -23.19 -48.44 -38.14
N PHE A 7 -24.10 -47.96 -37.30
CA PHE A 7 -24.24 -46.53 -36.97
C PHE A 7 -23.22 -46.16 -35.88
N SER A 8 -22.25 -45.30 -36.21
CA SER A 8 -21.35 -44.66 -35.25
C SER A 8 -22.03 -43.43 -34.65
N ILE A 9 -22.24 -43.43 -33.33
CA ILE A 9 -22.76 -42.27 -32.57
C ILE A 9 -21.58 -41.35 -32.25
N LEU A 10 -21.62 -40.13 -32.80
CA LEU A 10 -20.65 -39.07 -32.55
C LEU A 10 -21.03 -38.34 -31.24
N ALA A 11 -20.25 -38.51 -30.17
CA ALA A 11 -20.43 -37.75 -28.93
C ALA A 11 -19.77 -36.36 -29.09
N ILE A 12 -20.59 -35.30 -29.12
CA ILE A 12 -20.11 -33.91 -29.13
C ILE A 12 -19.83 -33.51 -27.68
N ALA A 13 -18.54 -33.44 -27.32
CA ALA A 13 -18.11 -32.88 -26.03
C ALA A 13 -18.24 -31.36 -26.08
N THR A 14 -19.22 -30.80 -25.36
CA THR A 14 -19.34 -29.36 -25.14
C THR A 14 -18.26 -28.90 -24.17
N THR A 15 -17.17 -28.33 -24.67
CA THR A 15 -16.20 -27.60 -23.85
C THR A 15 -16.84 -26.30 -23.38
N GLY A 16 -17.32 -26.28 -22.14
CA GLY A 16 -17.74 -25.05 -21.48
C GLY A 16 -16.54 -24.13 -21.36
N LEU A 17 -16.60 -22.96 -22.00
CA LEU A 17 -15.65 -21.87 -21.79
C LEU A 17 -15.80 -21.42 -20.34
N ALA A 18 -14.90 -21.86 -19.46
CA ALA A 18 -14.72 -21.22 -18.17
C ALA A 18 -14.21 -19.81 -18.47
N ALA A 19 -15.07 -18.81 -18.29
CA ALA A 19 -14.63 -17.43 -18.28
C ALA A 19 -13.47 -17.30 -17.28
N PRO A 20 -12.37 -16.62 -17.61
CA PRO A 20 -11.32 -16.37 -16.64
C PRO A 20 -11.96 -15.68 -15.43
N VAL A 21 -11.80 -16.29 -14.26
CA VAL A 21 -12.19 -15.65 -13.00
C VAL A 21 -11.31 -14.42 -12.87
N GLU A 22 -11.85 -13.25 -13.17
CA GLU A 22 -11.18 -12.00 -12.81
C GLU A 22 -10.95 -12.06 -11.29
N PRO A 23 -9.70 -11.89 -10.82
CA PRO A 23 -9.47 -11.78 -9.39
C PRO A 23 -10.35 -10.62 -8.90
N ARG A 24 -11.23 -10.89 -7.93
CA ARG A 24 -11.99 -9.83 -7.27
C ARG A 24 -11.00 -8.71 -6.93
N SER A 25 -11.29 -7.50 -7.42
CA SER A 25 -10.68 -6.30 -6.87
C SER A 25 -10.94 -6.36 -5.37
N ASP A 26 -9.94 -6.72 -4.56
CA ASP A 26 -10.10 -6.66 -3.12
C ASP A 26 -10.52 -5.23 -2.77
N ASP A 27 -11.58 -5.08 -1.97
CA ASP A 27 -12.01 -3.76 -1.50
C ASP A 27 -10.88 -3.14 -0.67
N TYR A 28 -10.81 -1.82 -0.58
CA TYR A 28 -9.79 -1.15 0.21
C TYR A 28 -10.27 0.18 0.78
N PHE A 29 -9.55 0.70 1.76
CA PHE A 29 -9.69 2.08 2.23
C PHE A 29 -8.34 2.79 2.28
N THR A 30 -8.35 4.09 2.05
CA THR A 30 -7.17 4.97 2.04
C THR A 30 -6.99 5.64 3.41
N PRO A 31 -5.83 6.26 3.68
CA PRO A 31 -5.67 7.09 4.87
C PRO A 31 -6.76 8.16 4.95
N ALA A 32 -7.20 8.46 6.17
CA ALA A 32 -8.05 9.60 6.47
C ALA A 32 -7.27 10.92 6.47
N GLU A 33 -5.98 10.86 6.83
CA GLU A 33 -5.06 11.99 6.77
C GLU A 33 -3.68 11.54 6.27
N ILE A 34 -3.01 12.44 5.56
CA ILE A 34 -1.65 12.28 5.06
C ILE A 34 -0.89 13.55 5.41
N HIS A 35 0.27 13.39 6.05
CA HIS A 35 1.18 14.49 6.37
C HIS A 35 2.59 14.15 5.89
N THR A 36 3.43 15.17 5.68
CA THR A 36 4.86 14.96 5.46
C THR A 36 5.64 15.31 6.72
N TYR A 37 6.68 14.52 7.02
CA TYR A 37 7.58 14.76 8.14
C TYR A 37 8.99 15.02 7.62
N ASN A 38 9.57 16.15 8.01
CA ASN A 38 10.95 16.48 7.67
C ASN A 38 11.90 15.94 8.74
N ILE A 39 12.83 15.09 8.32
CA ILE A 39 13.76 14.39 9.21
C ILE A 39 14.76 15.36 9.88
N ASN A 40 15.15 16.45 9.21
CA ASN A 40 16.15 17.38 9.72
C ASN A 40 15.62 18.30 10.83
N ASN A 41 14.35 18.71 10.76
CA ASN A 41 13.79 19.70 11.69
C ASN A 41 12.60 19.18 12.50
N GLY A 42 12.15 17.96 12.25
CA GLY A 42 11.04 17.33 12.95
C GLY A 42 9.66 17.92 12.63
N ALA A 43 9.57 18.85 11.69
CA ALA A 43 8.31 19.51 11.37
C ALA A 43 7.37 18.57 10.60
N ILE A 44 6.08 18.73 10.87
CA ILE A 44 4.98 18.06 10.17
C ILE A 44 4.27 19.10 9.33
N TYR A 45 4.03 18.79 8.05
CA TYR A 45 3.34 19.67 7.11
C TYR A 45 2.12 18.95 6.52
N ASP A 46 1.04 19.70 6.36
CA ASP A 46 -0.06 19.31 5.47
C ASP A 46 0.47 19.13 4.04
N THR A 47 -0.20 18.28 3.28
CA THR A 47 0.16 18.06 1.88
C THR A 47 -1.05 17.63 1.05
N ASP A 48 -1.10 18.13 -0.18
CA ASP A 48 -2.02 17.65 -1.22
C ASP A 48 -1.35 16.58 -2.12
N GLU A 49 -0.05 16.37 -1.95
CA GLU A 49 0.77 15.40 -2.67
C GLU A 49 1.45 14.45 -1.68
N GLY A 50 1.29 13.15 -1.87
CA GLY A 50 2.04 12.20 -1.07
C GLY A 50 3.48 12.11 -1.58
N ARG A 51 4.46 12.15 -0.67
CA ARG A 51 5.87 12.09 -1.06
C ARG A 51 6.79 11.48 -0.01
N VAL A 52 7.74 10.71 -0.50
CA VAL A 52 8.89 10.25 0.26
C VAL A 52 10.14 10.66 -0.50
N THR A 53 11.09 11.32 0.16
CA THR A 53 12.31 11.80 -0.50
C THR A 53 13.54 11.61 0.38
N LYS A 54 14.60 11.07 -0.21
CA LYS A 54 15.95 10.99 0.33
C LYS A 54 16.93 11.47 -0.72
N ALA A 55 17.88 12.31 -0.32
CA ALA A 55 18.96 12.73 -1.20
C ALA A 55 20.22 13.05 -0.39
N PRO A 56 21.42 12.62 -0.84
CA PRO A 56 22.66 12.87 -0.09
C PRO A 56 23.03 14.36 -0.02
N THR A 57 22.44 15.18 -0.89
CA THR A 57 22.76 16.61 -1.05
C THR A 57 21.71 17.55 -0.45
N ASN A 58 20.64 17.04 0.19
CA ASN A 58 19.57 17.88 0.74
C ASN A 58 19.83 18.38 2.17
N GLY A 59 21.02 18.13 2.73
CA GLY A 59 21.36 18.54 4.10
C GLY A 59 20.52 17.83 5.18
N GLY A 60 20.08 16.60 4.92
CA GLY A 60 19.26 15.81 5.85
C GLY A 60 17.77 16.12 5.81
N ASN A 61 17.31 17.02 4.93
CA ASN A 61 15.90 17.38 4.73
C ASN A 61 15.12 16.27 3.98
N ASP A 62 15.37 15.02 4.38
CA ASP A 62 14.60 13.88 3.93
C ASP A 62 13.15 14.02 4.40
N ILE A 63 12.24 13.55 3.56
CA ILE A 63 10.81 13.59 3.81
C ILE A 63 10.30 12.16 3.93
N THR A 64 9.58 11.89 5.00
CA THR A 64 8.76 10.69 5.17
C THR A 64 7.29 11.07 5.12
N THR A 65 6.42 10.10 4.84
CA THR A 65 4.97 10.33 4.84
C THR A 65 4.35 9.68 6.07
N LEU A 66 3.60 10.46 6.84
CA LEU A 66 2.79 9.99 7.96
C LEU A 66 1.37 9.72 7.47
N LEU A 67 0.83 8.58 7.88
CA LEU A 67 -0.46 8.08 7.43
C LEU A 67 -1.34 7.83 8.64
N THR A 68 -2.53 8.42 8.64
CA THR A 68 -3.55 8.13 9.64
C THR A 68 -4.67 7.33 8.99
N PHE A 69 -4.87 6.08 9.41
CA PHE A 69 -5.98 5.24 8.95
C PHE A 69 -7.09 5.22 9.99
N LYS A 70 -8.34 5.28 9.53
CA LYS A 70 -9.53 5.05 10.35
C LYS A 70 -10.30 3.85 9.80
N TYR A 71 -10.46 2.82 10.61
CA TYR A 71 -11.11 1.58 10.16
C TYR A 71 -12.59 1.82 9.88
N PRO A 72 -13.08 1.59 8.66
CA PRO A 72 -14.48 1.76 8.31
C PRO A 72 -15.31 0.56 8.79
N GLU A 73 -16.64 0.70 8.76
CA GLU A 73 -17.56 -0.39 9.08
C GLU A 73 -17.38 -1.59 8.14
N ALA A 74 -17.02 -1.34 6.88
CA ALA A 74 -16.73 -2.36 5.87
C ALA A 74 -15.57 -3.31 6.26
N ALA A 75 -14.69 -2.90 7.18
CA ALA A 75 -13.59 -3.74 7.65
C ALA A 75 -14.02 -4.72 8.78
N ARG A 76 -15.25 -4.63 9.28
CA ARG A 76 -15.71 -5.48 10.39
C ARG A 76 -15.64 -6.96 10.02
N GLY A 77 -14.89 -7.72 10.81
CA GLY A 77 -14.74 -9.18 10.62
C GLY A 77 -13.98 -9.57 9.35
N LYS A 78 -13.30 -8.61 8.69
CA LYS A 78 -12.47 -8.84 7.50
C LYS A 78 -11.01 -9.08 7.86
N LYS A 79 -10.25 -9.55 6.88
CA LYS A 79 -8.79 -9.51 6.94
C LYS A 79 -8.26 -8.24 6.29
N CYS A 80 -7.26 -7.62 6.90
CA CYS A 80 -6.61 -6.40 6.47
C CYS A 80 -5.14 -6.66 6.12
N GLN A 81 -4.65 -6.01 5.07
CA GLN A 81 -3.24 -5.97 4.68
C GLN A 81 -2.92 -4.60 4.08
N PHE A 82 -1.74 -4.06 4.37
CA PHE A 82 -1.26 -2.84 3.73
C PHE A 82 -0.84 -3.11 2.28
N ALA A 83 -1.18 -2.17 1.40
CA ALA A 83 -0.70 -2.13 0.03
C ALA A 83 -0.34 -0.69 -0.35
N PHE A 84 0.62 -0.55 -1.27
CA PHE A 84 0.93 0.72 -1.91
C PHE A 84 0.75 0.55 -3.41
N TYR A 85 -0.01 1.44 -4.04
CA TYR A 85 -0.24 1.42 -5.49
C TYR A 85 0.25 2.71 -6.09
N LEU A 86 0.87 2.63 -7.26
CA LEU A 86 1.33 3.80 -7.97
C LEU A 86 0.76 3.78 -9.39
N ALA A 87 -0.09 4.74 -9.72
CA ALA A 87 -0.71 4.83 -11.05
C ALA A 87 0.33 5.11 -12.15
N PRO A 88 0.02 4.82 -13.42
CA PRO A 88 0.84 5.31 -14.54
C PRO A 88 0.95 6.85 -14.51
N GLY A 89 2.14 7.38 -14.79
CA GLY A 89 2.40 8.83 -14.83
C GLY A 89 2.85 9.46 -13.51
N GLU A 90 2.84 8.71 -12.40
CA GLU A 90 3.46 9.12 -11.14
C GLU A 90 5.00 9.03 -11.22
N ASN A 91 5.71 9.69 -10.31
CA ASN A 91 7.16 9.87 -10.39
C ASN A 91 7.93 9.05 -9.36
N VAL A 92 8.96 8.31 -9.81
CA VAL A 92 9.89 7.57 -8.97
C VAL A 92 11.34 7.76 -9.42
N ILE A 93 12.24 8.00 -8.47
CA ILE A 93 13.68 8.24 -8.68
C ILE A 93 14.46 7.40 -7.68
N GLY A 94 15.66 6.95 -8.06
CA GLY A 94 16.57 6.29 -7.13
C GLY A 94 16.21 4.84 -6.87
N SER A 95 16.20 4.44 -5.59
CA SER A 95 16.02 3.04 -5.19
C SER A 95 14.62 2.48 -5.46
N LYS A 96 13.59 3.35 -5.46
CA LYS A 96 12.18 2.98 -5.66
C LYS A 96 11.68 2.02 -4.59
N LYS A 97 12.08 2.25 -3.35
CA LYS A 97 11.83 1.35 -2.22
C LYS A 97 11.25 2.09 -1.04
N LEU A 98 10.24 1.50 -0.43
CA LEU A 98 9.58 2.05 0.77
C LEU A 98 9.69 1.07 1.93
N ASP A 99 10.19 1.55 3.06
CA ASP A 99 10.00 0.89 4.35
C ASP A 99 8.67 1.34 4.96
N LEU A 100 7.88 0.37 5.45
CA LEU A 100 6.67 0.60 6.22
C LEU A 100 6.98 0.48 7.71
N TYR A 101 6.63 1.50 8.48
CA TYR A 101 6.69 1.50 9.93
C TYR A 101 5.30 1.64 10.54
N SER A 102 5.09 1.04 11.72
CA SER A 102 4.02 1.45 12.61
C SER A 102 4.39 2.72 13.36
N SER A 103 3.39 3.47 13.83
CA SER A 103 3.58 4.60 14.75
C SER A 103 2.94 4.33 16.11
N LEU A 104 3.51 4.89 17.18
CA LEU A 104 2.97 4.81 18.54
C LEU A 104 1.61 5.52 18.66
N ALA A 105 1.42 6.57 17.87
CA ALA A 105 0.18 7.31 17.73
C ALA A 105 0.08 7.93 16.32
N PRO A 106 -1.13 8.25 15.84
CA PRO A 106 -1.30 9.10 14.66
C PRO A 106 -0.56 10.43 14.81
N ALA A 107 -0.19 11.04 13.67
CA ALA A 107 0.40 12.37 13.67
C ALA A 107 -0.56 13.38 14.33
N PRO A 108 -0.06 14.33 15.14
CA PRO A 108 -0.88 15.35 15.79
C PRO A 108 -1.37 16.46 14.83
N GLY A 109 -1.17 16.30 13.52
CA GLY A 109 -1.32 17.34 12.51
C GLY A 109 -0.08 18.22 12.33
N PRO A 110 -0.19 19.28 11.51
CA PRO A 110 0.92 20.17 11.17
C PRO A 110 1.51 20.86 12.38
N ARG A 111 2.84 20.93 12.43
CA ARG A 111 3.56 21.60 13.50
C ARG A 111 4.99 21.92 13.11
N ALA A 112 5.53 22.94 13.76
CA ALA A 112 6.95 23.20 13.75
C ALA A 112 7.66 22.35 14.83
N GLY A 113 8.84 21.84 14.50
CA GLY A 113 9.74 21.22 15.46
C GLY A 113 9.34 19.83 15.97
N TRP A 114 10.10 19.33 16.93
CA TRP A 114 10.32 17.90 17.17
C TRP A 114 9.25 17.10 17.92
N GLY A 115 8.16 17.70 18.43
CA GLY A 115 7.35 16.99 19.43
C GLY A 115 5.87 17.33 19.43
N PRO A 116 4.95 16.32 19.46
CA PRO A 116 5.15 14.92 19.04
C PRO A 116 5.42 14.83 17.52
N GLY A 117 6.60 14.35 17.13
CA GLY A 117 7.00 14.15 15.73
C GLY A 117 6.34 12.94 15.05
N ASN A 118 7.07 12.18 14.25
CA ASN A 118 6.55 11.03 13.48
C ASN A 118 6.12 9.79 14.29
N GLN A 119 6.48 9.73 15.57
CA GLN A 119 6.12 8.63 16.48
C GLN A 119 6.49 7.22 15.95
N ARG A 120 7.53 7.12 15.11
CA ARG A 120 7.94 5.86 14.49
C ARG A 120 8.22 4.77 15.53
N ASN A 121 7.74 3.56 15.27
CA ASN A 121 7.90 2.43 16.18
C ASN A 121 8.52 1.20 15.48
N VAL A 122 7.71 0.24 15.03
CA VAL A 122 8.20 -1.05 14.52
C VAL A 122 8.36 -1.01 13.01
N HIS A 123 9.52 -1.44 12.50
CA HIS A 123 9.72 -1.69 11.07
C HIS A 123 8.95 -2.94 10.66
N LEU A 124 7.92 -2.78 9.83
CA LEU A 124 7.02 -3.86 9.45
C LEU A 124 7.52 -4.61 8.21
N GLY A 125 8.06 -3.89 7.24
CA GLY A 125 8.58 -4.49 6.01
C GLY A 125 9.13 -3.45 5.05
N ARG A 126 9.65 -3.97 3.93
CA ARG A 126 10.18 -3.21 2.80
C ARG A 126 9.45 -3.61 1.52
N MET A 127 9.12 -2.63 0.69
CA MET A 127 8.46 -2.83 -0.60
C MET A 127 9.30 -2.28 -1.76
N ASP A 128 9.25 -2.99 -2.89
CA ASP A 128 9.65 -2.54 -4.21
C ASP A 128 8.49 -1.83 -4.91
N VAL A 129 8.66 -0.55 -5.23
CA VAL A 129 7.64 0.29 -5.86
C VAL A 129 7.80 0.29 -7.37
N LYS A 130 6.68 0.09 -8.09
CA LYS A 130 6.61 0.18 -9.55
C LYS A 130 5.49 1.11 -9.98
N VAL A 131 5.78 1.95 -10.97
CA VAL A 131 4.76 2.77 -11.65
C VAL A 131 3.83 1.86 -12.43
N GLY A 132 2.53 2.16 -12.39
CA GLY A 132 1.49 1.39 -13.07
C GLY A 132 1.04 0.14 -12.31
N GLY A 133 1.30 0.02 -11.01
CA GLY A 133 0.91 -1.17 -10.26
C GLY A 133 1.10 -1.10 -8.75
N PHE A 134 0.79 -2.21 -8.10
CA PHE A 134 1.05 -2.41 -6.68
C PHE A 134 2.53 -2.69 -6.42
N ALA A 135 3.04 -2.11 -5.34
CA ALA A 135 4.34 -2.44 -4.80
C ALA A 135 4.34 -3.90 -4.30
N THR A 136 5.50 -4.55 -4.36
CA THR A 136 5.70 -5.92 -3.88
C THR A 136 6.57 -5.93 -2.64
N TRP A 137 6.27 -6.80 -1.67
CA TRP A 137 7.11 -6.96 -0.49
C TRP A 137 8.46 -7.58 -0.87
N GLU A 138 9.55 -6.86 -0.60
CA GLU A 138 10.92 -7.35 -0.69
C GLU A 138 11.27 -8.15 0.57
N ALA A 139 10.88 -7.61 1.73
CA ALA A 139 11.11 -8.21 3.04
C ALA A 139 9.98 -7.86 4.01
N THR A 140 9.66 -8.78 4.91
CA THR A 140 8.64 -8.59 5.96
C THR A 140 9.19 -9.04 7.30
N TYR A 141 8.93 -8.27 8.36
CA TYR A 141 9.50 -8.51 9.70
C TYR A 141 8.45 -8.94 10.74
N GLY A 142 7.23 -9.19 10.28
CA GLY A 142 6.12 -9.70 11.08
C GLY A 142 4.82 -9.69 10.26
N PRO A 143 3.79 -10.45 10.64
CA PRO A 143 2.57 -10.62 9.84
C PRO A 143 1.69 -9.37 9.80
N TYR A 144 1.81 -8.49 10.81
CA TYR A 144 1.00 -7.29 10.92
C TYR A 144 1.20 -6.37 9.71
N MET A 145 0.11 -6.05 9.00
CA MET A 145 0.06 -5.24 7.77
C MET A 145 0.81 -5.81 6.55
N THR A 146 1.77 -6.72 6.72
CA THR A 146 2.48 -7.34 5.59
C THR A 146 1.80 -8.60 5.06
N GLN A 147 0.92 -9.19 5.86
CA GLN A 147 0.06 -10.32 5.50
C GLN A 147 -1.40 -10.01 5.87
N LYS A 148 -2.33 -10.83 5.38
CA LYS A 148 -3.75 -10.72 5.73
C LYS A 148 -3.97 -11.12 7.20
N THR A 149 -4.14 -10.14 8.08
CA THR A 149 -4.44 -10.33 9.52
C THR A 149 -5.84 -9.83 9.84
N ASP A 150 -6.39 -10.12 11.02
CA ASP A 150 -7.70 -9.56 11.39
C ASP A 150 -7.68 -8.02 11.37
N CYS A 151 -8.68 -7.43 10.72
CA CYS A 151 -8.87 -5.99 10.76
C CYS A 151 -9.16 -5.53 12.20
N LYS A 152 -8.69 -4.32 12.54
CA LYS A 152 -9.08 -3.66 13.78
C LYS A 152 -10.57 -3.32 13.77
N LYS A 153 -11.12 -3.08 14.95
CA LYS A 153 -12.54 -2.71 15.11
C LYS A 153 -12.82 -1.39 14.37
N PRO A 154 -14.00 -1.26 13.71
CA PRO A 154 -14.41 0.01 13.11
C PRO A 154 -14.32 1.18 14.09
N GLY A 155 -13.93 2.34 13.59
CA GLY A 155 -13.66 3.54 14.38
C GLY A 155 -12.27 3.58 15.03
N THR A 156 -11.52 2.48 15.02
CA THR A 156 -10.12 2.50 15.48
C THR A 156 -9.30 3.37 14.55
N VAL A 157 -8.44 4.22 15.12
CA VAL A 157 -7.50 5.08 14.39
C VAL A 157 -6.08 4.57 14.64
N GLU A 158 -5.27 4.51 13.59
CA GLU A 158 -3.87 4.14 13.70
C GLU A 158 -2.94 4.97 12.83
N GLY A 159 -1.70 5.12 13.27
CA GLY A 159 -0.63 5.76 12.54
C GLY A 159 0.31 4.74 11.89
N LEU A 160 0.67 4.98 10.63
CA LEU A 160 1.74 4.31 9.90
C LEU A 160 2.66 5.36 9.29
N GLU A 161 3.88 4.96 8.90
CA GLU A 161 4.83 5.83 8.24
C GLU A 161 5.51 5.13 7.06
N LEU A 162 5.65 5.85 5.94
CA LEU A 162 6.44 5.44 4.78
C LEU A 162 7.78 6.17 4.76
N VAL A 163 8.85 5.41 4.63
CA VAL A 163 10.24 5.91 4.68
C VAL A 163 10.99 5.43 3.44
N GLY A 164 11.74 6.33 2.81
CA GLY A 164 12.54 5.99 1.63
C GLY A 164 13.75 5.14 2.02
N VAL A 165 14.27 4.38 1.07
CA VAL A 165 15.37 3.44 1.33
C VAL A 165 16.62 3.81 0.53
N TYR A 166 17.79 3.64 1.15
CA TYR A 166 19.11 4.05 0.62
C TYR A 166 19.28 5.57 0.47
N ASP A 167 20.39 6.00 -0.14
CA ASP A 167 20.84 7.40 -0.10
C ASP A 167 20.03 8.32 -1.03
N LEU A 168 19.58 7.79 -2.18
CA LEU A 168 18.75 8.51 -3.15
C LEU A 168 17.49 7.70 -3.43
N ASP A 169 16.35 8.29 -3.05
CA ASP A 169 15.03 7.73 -3.34
C ASP A 169 14.01 8.87 -3.37
N ALA A 170 13.14 8.90 -4.36
CA ALA A 170 12.04 9.85 -4.35
C ALA A 170 10.82 9.23 -5.00
N ILE A 171 9.71 9.21 -4.27
CA ILE A 171 8.44 8.66 -4.72
C ILE A 171 7.39 9.72 -4.45
N TYR A 172 6.73 10.18 -5.52
CA TYR A 172 5.69 11.19 -5.48
C TYR A 172 4.40 10.59 -6.02
N TRP A 173 3.27 10.91 -5.40
CA TRP A 173 1.99 10.40 -5.85
C TRP A 173 0.84 11.37 -5.58
N ASN A 174 -0.18 11.31 -6.45
CA ASN A 174 -1.45 11.97 -6.22
C ASN A 174 -2.34 11.11 -5.30
N PRO A 175 -2.68 11.56 -4.07
CA PRO A 175 -3.48 10.77 -3.12
C PRO A 175 -4.89 10.40 -3.62
N ALA A 176 -5.44 11.13 -4.60
CA ALA A 176 -6.75 10.82 -5.18
C ALA A 176 -6.73 9.61 -6.13
N LYS A 177 -5.55 9.16 -6.57
CA LYS A 177 -5.39 8.08 -7.56
C LYS A 177 -4.46 6.96 -7.09
N SER A 178 -3.48 7.32 -6.27
CA SER A 178 -2.33 6.52 -5.92
C SER A 178 -2.06 6.57 -4.43
N GLY A 179 -1.15 5.71 -3.99
CA GLY A 179 -0.57 5.73 -2.66
C GLY A 179 -1.02 4.58 -1.77
N PRO A 180 -0.87 4.77 -0.46
CA PRO A 180 -1.11 3.74 0.54
C PRO A 180 -2.59 3.41 0.69
N ARG A 181 -2.89 2.15 0.99
CA ARG A 181 -4.22 1.66 1.27
C ARG A 181 -4.17 0.42 2.17
N ILE A 182 -5.26 0.15 2.86
CA ILE A 182 -5.47 -1.13 3.54
C ILE A 182 -6.52 -1.89 2.74
N VAL A 183 -6.08 -3.02 2.20
CA VAL A 183 -6.90 -3.97 1.46
C VAL A 183 -7.70 -4.80 2.45
N ILE A 184 -9.00 -4.98 2.19
CA ILE A 184 -9.92 -5.80 2.97
C ILE A 184 -10.41 -7.01 2.16
N SER A 185 -10.45 -8.18 2.78
CA SER A 185 -11.00 -9.41 2.19
C SER A 185 -11.75 -10.25 3.20
#